data_AF-A0A1F2JHM7-F1
#
_entry.id   AF-A0A1F2JHM7-F1
#
_cell.length_a   1.000
_cell.length_b   1.000
_cell.length_c   1.000
_cell.angle_alpha   90.00
_cell.angle_beta   90.00
_cell.angle_gamma   90.00
#
_symmetry.space_group_name_H-M   'P 1'
#
loop_
_entity.id
_entity.type
_entity.pdbx_description
1 polymer ?
#
loop_
_entity_poly.entity_id
_entity_poly.type
_entity_poly.pdbx_seq_one_letter_code
_entity_poly.pdbx_strand_id
1 'polypeptide(L)'
;MEFKRSVHIGNLCYPHTGDELLELGGGKALAYKIVVLTILLIDFLNPVRAESQTRASEYCMDYVKLYKSYGEFSEGKFIDSICLTGKKNKFSVYYNKLTLKHGQQKSKFPNGSLWGYQRGNDLFRYFNKGTTFGTYGYHKIIGSNGLIIYSKYERGGYRYASRTYYFYSKNLNAPLEKLTIKNIESDFSNTSFISEVKALKNLTESDSKGNLMINVIYNKYY
;
A
#
# COMPACT_ATOMS: atom_id res chain seq x y z
N MET A 1 -37.77 36.16 -44.29
CA MET A 1 -37.91 37.08 -43.15
C MET A 1 -36.77 36.80 -42.20
N GLU A 2 -35.93 37.82 -41.98
CA GLU A 2 -34.95 38.12 -40.90
C GLU A 2 -34.13 36.98 -40.25
N PHE A 3 -32.79 36.90 -40.34
CA PHE A 3 -31.66 37.74 -39.86
C PHE A 3 -31.38 37.80 -38.33
N LYS A 4 -30.18 37.31 -37.95
CA LYS A 4 -29.13 37.86 -37.03
C LYS A 4 -29.16 37.67 -35.49
N ARG A 5 -27.94 37.30 -35.00
CA ARG A 5 -27.19 37.70 -33.76
C ARG A 5 -27.71 37.21 -32.40
N SER A 6 -26.98 37.18 -31.27
CA SER A 6 -25.56 37.12 -30.84
C SER A 6 -25.56 37.61 -29.37
N VAL A 7 -24.99 36.82 -28.44
CA VAL A 7 -24.17 37.22 -27.26
C VAL A 7 -24.65 38.32 -26.27
N HIS A 8 -24.72 38.01 -24.96
CA HIS A 8 -23.95 38.58 -23.79
C HIS A 8 -24.62 38.25 -22.43
N ILE A 9 -23.90 37.66 -21.47
CA ILE A 9 -23.26 38.28 -20.27
C ILE A 9 -24.18 39.21 -19.47
N GLY A 10 -24.52 38.77 -18.25
CA GLY A 10 -25.00 39.62 -17.17
C GLY A 10 -24.09 39.46 -15.95
N ASN A 11 -23.10 40.36 -15.84
CA ASN A 11 -22.45 40.71 -14.58
C ASN A 11 -23.50 41.33 -13.64
N LEU A 12 -23.50 40.97 -12.36
CA LEU A 12 -24.05 41.83 -11.31
C LEU A 12 -22.93 42.20 -10.35
N CYS A 13 -22.51 43.45 -10.49
CA CYS A 13 -21.58 44.13 -9.61
C CYS A 13 -22.22 44.49 -8.27
N TYR A 14 -21.32 44.56 -7.28
CA TYR A 14 -21.40 45.17 -5.94
C TYR A 14 -22.13 46.52 -5.86
N PRO A 15 -22.39 46.95 -4.60
CA PRO A 15 -21.79 48.21 -4.17
C PRO A 15 -20.93 48.09 -2.89
N HIS A 16 -19.69 48.60 -2.99
CA HIS A 16 -18.87 49.16 -1.90
C HIS A 16 -19.56 50.43 -1.37
N THR A 17 -19.34 51.01 -0.18
CA THR A 17 -18.36 50.92 0.91
C THR A 17 -18.94 51.76 2.07
N GLY A 18 -18.55 51.45 3.31
CA GLY A 18 -18.72 52.34 4.45
C GLY A 18 -17.86 51.83 5.60
N ASP A 19 -16.64 52.36 5.69
CA ASP A 19 -15.74 52.18 6.84
C ASP A 19 -16.37 52.80 8.09
N GLU A 20 -16.38 52.06 9.19
CA GLU A 20 -16.10 52.59 10.52
C GLU A 20 -15.50 51.46 11.39
N LEU A 21 -14.20 51.55 11.58
CA LEU A 21 -13.42 50.82 12.58
C LEU A 21 -13.70 51.43 13.95
N LEU A 22 -14.07 50.60 14.92
CA LEU A 22 -13.63 50.66 16.33
C LEU A 22 -14.07 49.35 16.98
N GLU A 23 -13.14 48.41 17.11
CA GLU A 23 -12.54 48.02 18.39
C GLU A 23 -13.42 47.08 19.22
N LEU A 24 -12.99 45.81 19.27
CA LEU A 24 -12.78 45.07 20.51
C LEU A 24 -11.90 43.85 20.18
N GLY A 25 -10.65 43.91 20.63
CA GLY A 25 -9.66 42.85 20.44
C GLY A 25 -10.12 41.53 21.05
N GLY A 26 -10.08 40.46 20.24
CA GLY A 26 -10.36 39.09 20.69
C GLY A 26 -10.98 38.18 19.63
N GLY A 27 -11.71 38.73 18.65
CA GLY A 27 -12.55 37.94 17.73
C GLY A 27 -11.84 37.18 16.60
N LYS A 28 -10.71 37.69 16.08
CA LYS A 28 -10.05 37.08 14.90
C LYS A 28 -9.34 35.76 15.22
N ALA A 29 -8.72 35.65 16.40
CA ALA A 29 -8.12 34.40 16.88
C ALA A 29 -9.19 33.34 17.20
N LEU A 30 -10.37 33.78 17.66
CA LEU A 30 -11.49 32.90 17.97
C LEU A 30 -12.11 32.33 16.68
N ALA A 31 -12.33 33.17 15.67
CA ALA A 31 -12.85 32.72 14.37
C ALA A 31 -11.91 31.71 13.69
N TYR A 32 -10.59 31.96 13.72
CA TYR A 32 -9.60 31.04 13.13
C TYR A 32 -9.53 29.71 13.91
N LYS A 33 -9.59 29.77 15.24
CA LYS A 33 -9.67 28.56 16.08
C LYS A 33 -10.95 27.77 15.83
N ILE A 34 -12.10 28.41 15.63
CA ILE A 34 -13.38 27.75 15.33
C ILE A 34 -13.35 27.07 13.95
N VAL A 35 -12.72 27.67 12.94
CA VAL A 35 -12.57 27.06 11.61
C VAL A 35 -11.63 25.85 11.64
N VAL A 36 -10.51 25.93 12.38
CA VAL A 36 -9.60 24.78 12.54
C VAL A 36 -10.25 23.68 13.39
N LEU A 37 -11.03 24.04 14.42
CA LEU A 37 -11.77 23.08 15.24
C LEU A 37 -12.87 22.37 14.45
N THR A 38 -13.56 23.08 13.54
CA THR A 38 -14.57 22.48 12.67
C THR A 38 -13.96 21.56 11.62
N ILE A 39 -12.80 21.88 11.05
CA ILE A 39 -12.07 20.95 10.15
C ILE A 39 -11.63 19.68 10.91
N LEU A 40 -11.09 19.84 12.13
CA LEU A 40 -10.70 18.70 12.98
C LEU A 40 -11.91 17.85 13.44
N LEU A 41 -13.07 18.48 13.66
CA LEU A 41 -14.32 17.78 14.01
C LEU A 41 -14.94 17.06 12.81
N ILE A 42 -14.80 17.57 11.58
CA ILE A 42 -15.28 16.89 10.36
C ILE A 42 -14.45 15.62 10.06
N ASP A 43 -13.16 15.61 10.42
CA ASP A 43 -12.33 14.40 10.34
C ASP A 43 -12.62 13.39 11.46
N PHE A 44 -13.02 13.85 12.66
CA PHE A 44 -13.42 12.98 13.78
C PHE A 44 -14.86 12.44 13.68
N LEU A 45 -15.77 13.13 12.97
CA LEU A 45 -17.19 12.80 12.86
C LEU A 45 -17.60 12.26 11.49
N ASN A 46 -16.66 11.65 10.74
CA ASN A 46 -16.97 10.86 9.55
C ASN A 46 -16.93 9.34 9.82
N PRO A 47 -17.76 8.79 10.74
CA PRO A 47 -17.86 7.35 10.93
C PRO A 47 -18.35 6.66 9.65
N VAL A 48 -19.09 7.37 8.78
CA VAL A 48 -19.58 6.86 7.49
C VAL A 48 -18.43 6.45 6.56
N ARG A 49 -17.29 7.15 6.59
CA ARG A 49 -16.13 6.81 5.74
C ARG A 49 -15.41 5.58 6.27
N ALA A 50 -15.23 5.49 7.59
CA ALA A 50 -14.66 4.33 8.28
C ALA A 50 -15.56 3.07 8.19
N GLU A 51 -16.88 3.24 8.27
CA GLU A 51 -17.87 2.17 8.27
C GLU A 51 -18.18 1.66 6.84
N SER A 52 -18.08 2.53 5.82
CA SER A 52 -18.17 2.11 4.41
C SER A 52 -16.95 1.27 3.98
N GLN A 53 -15.78 1.55 4.56
CA GLN A 53 -14.53 0.83 4.33
C GLN A 53 -14.52 -0.56 4.97
N THR A 54 -15.19 -0.75 6.11
CA THR A 54 -15.32 -2.06 6.78
C THR A 54 -16.37 -2.96 6.13
N ARG A 55 -17.58 -2.45 5.82
CA ARG A 55 -18.66 -3.29 5.24
C ARG A 55 -18.38 -3.81 3.83
N ALA A 56 -17.69 -3.05 2.99
CA ALA A 56 -17.33 -3.52 1.64
C ALA A 56 -16.33 -4.69 1.65
N SER A 57 -15.62 -4.91 2.76
CA SER A 57 -14.62 -5.97 2.88
C SER A 57 -15.19 -7.33 3.31
N GLU A 58 -16.39 -7.36 3.90
CA GLU A 58 -16.98 -8.59 4.46
C GLU A 58 -17.59 -9.52 3.39
N TYR A 59 -18.01 -8.98 2.25
CA TYR A 59 -18.66 -9.73 1.15
C TYR A 59 -17.88 -9.72 -0.18
N CYS A 60 -16.66 -9.20 -0.18
CA CYS A 60 -15.83 -9.10 -1.39
C CYS A 60 -14.71 -10.14 -1.38
N MET A 61 -14.81 -11.17 -2.23
CA MET A 61 -13.80 -12.23 -2.30
C MET A 61 -12.48 -11.79 -2.97
N ASP A 62 -12.52 -10.84 -3.91
CA ASP A 62 -11.33 -10.23 -4.52
C ASP A 62 -11.28 -8.75 -4.17
N TYR A 63 -10.64 -8.42 -3.06
CA TYR A 63 -10.46 -7.05 -2.58
C TYR A 63 -8.99 -6.66 -2.58
N VAL A 64 -8.74 -5.36 -2.54
CA VAL A 64 -7.41 -4.78 -2.29
C VAL A 64 -7.47 -3.82 -1.11
N LYS A 65 -6.51 -3.90 -0.20
CA LYS A 65 -6.26 -2.92 0.88
C LYS A 65 -4.87 -2.33 0.71
N LEU A 66 -4.73 -1.01 0.85
CA LEU A 66 -3.45 -0.30 0.71
C LEU A 66 -2.96 0.20 2.08
N TYR A 67 -1.69 -0.06 2.38
CA TYR A 67 -1.07 0.29 3.66
C TYR A 67 0.07 1.27 3.42
N LYS A 68 -0.01 2.48 4.01
CA LYS A 68 1.03 3.50 3.87
C LYS A 68 2.27 3.14 4.68
N SER A 69 2.09 2.54 5.85
CA SER A 69 3.17 2.16 6.76
C SER A 69 2.96 0.75 7.33
N TYR A 70 4.02 0.18 7.92
CA TYR A 70 3.90 -1.05 8.69
C TYR A 70 2.97 -0.89 9.90
N GLY A 71 3.00 0.27 10.57
CA GLY A 71 2.14 0.56 11.71
C GLY A 71 0.65 0.49 11.37
N GLU A 72 0.26 1.07 10.23
CA GLU A 72 -1.12 0.95 9.72
C GLU A 72 -1.51 -0.51 9.48
N PHE A 73 -0.64 -1.29 8.81
CA PHE A 73 -0.88 -2.71 8.60
C PHE A 73 -1.03 -3.48 9.92
N SER A 74 -0.15 -3.26 10.90
CA SER A 74 -0.21 -3.95 12.19
C SER A 74 -1.46 -3.62 13.00
N GLU A 75 -2.01 -2.42 12.81
CA GLU A 75 -3.26 -1.99 13.46
C GLU A 75 -4.52 -2.31 12.64
N GLY A 76 -4.37 -2.97 11.49
CA GLY A 76 -5.48 -3.27 10.57
C GLY A 76 -6.07 -2.02 9.88
N LYS A 77 -5.38 -0.88 9.92
CA LYS A 77 -5.76 0.36 9.25
C LYS A 77 -5.25 0.37 7.82
N PHE A 78 -6.03 0.91 6.89
CA PHE A 78 -5.62 1.07 5.49
C PHE A 78 -6.05 2.44 4.98
N ILE A 79 -5.27 3.02 4.06
CA ILE A 79 -5.54 4.37 3.53
C ILE A 79 -6.58 4.35 2.41
N ASP A 80 -6.73 3.21 1.73
CA ASP A 80 -7.66 3.04 0.62
C ASP A 80 -7.93 1.54 0.43
N SER A 81 -9.10 1.22 -0.11
CA SER A 81 -9.48 -0.14 -0.43
C SER A 81 -10.45 -0.20 -1.61
N ILE A 82 -10.42 -1.31 -2.34
CA ILE A 82 -11.33 -1.53 -3.47
C ILE A 82 -11.79 -2.98 -3.52
N CYS A 83 -13.08 -3.17 -3.79
CA CYS A 83 -13.62 -4.47 -4.17
C CYS A 83 -13.59 -4.63 -5.70
N LEU A 84 -13.00 -5.72 -6.20
CA LEU A 84 -12.76 -5.95 -7.63
C LEU A 84 -13.87 -6.75 -8.34
N THR A 85 -14.93 -7.15 -7.63
CA THR A 85 -16.04 -7.92 -8.21
C THR A 85 -16.83 -7.14 -9.28
N GLY A 86 -16.76 -5.81 -9.28
CA GLY A 86 -17.43 -4.96 -10.29
C GLY A 86 -16.58 -4.69 -11.54
N LYS A 87 -17.18 -4.83 -12.74
CA LYS A 87 -16.51 -4.56 -14.06
C LYS A 87 -15.85 -3.18 -14.18
N LYS A 88 -16.33 -2.21 -13.40
CA LYS A 88 -15.86 -0.82 -13.39
C LYS A 88 -14.67 -0.58 -12.46
N ASN A 89 -14.40 -1.51 -11.55
CA ASN A 89 -13.33 -1.42 -10.57
C ASN A 89 -12.07 -2.09 -11.11
N LYS A 90 -10.91 -1.43 -10.98
CA LYS A 90 -9.63 -1.99 -11.44
C LYS A 90 -8.52 -1.71 -10.44
N PHE A 91 -7.66 -2.71 -10.30
CA PHE A 91 -6.39 -2.62 -9.60
C PHE A 91 -5.26 -2.90 -10.59
N SER A 92 -4.21 -2.09 -10.56
CA SER A 92 -3.00 -2.38 -11.34
C SER A 92 -1.73 -1.91 -10.63
N VAL A 93 -0.67 -2.70 -10.77
CA VAL A 93 0.69 -2.36 -10.39
C VAL A 93 1.53 -2.25 -11.66
N TYR A 94 2.09 -1.08 -11.96
CA TYR A 94 2.93 -0.87 -13.13
C TYR A 94 4.13 0.00 -12.80
N TYR A 95 5.35 -0.46 -13.08
CA TYR A 95 6.60 0.14 -12.60
C TYR A 95 6.53 0.56 -11.13
N ASN A 96 6.02 -0.35 -10.30
CA ASN A 96 5.84 -0.16 -8.86
C ASN A 96 4.93 1.02 -8.46
N LYS A 97 4.20 1.61 -9.41
CA LYS A 97 3.12 2.56 -9.15
C LYS A 97 1.82 1.80 -9.03
N LEU A 98 1.07 2.07 -7.96
CA LEU A 98 -0.24 1.46 -7.72
C LEU A 98 -1.33 2.38 -8.23
N THR A 99 -2.39 1.78 -8.77
CA THR A 99 -3.55 2.50 -9.26
C THR A 99 -4.81 1.75 -8.86
N LEU A 100 -5.71 2.48 -8.19
CA LEU A 100 -7.08 2.05 -7.97
C LEU A 100 -7.99 2.86 -8.90
N LYS A 101 -8.95 2.20 -9.53
CA LYS A 101 -9.97 2.84 -10.36
C LYS A 101 -11.34 2.44 -9.83
N HIS A 102 -12.14 3.41 -9.39
CA HIS A 102 -13.52 3.26 -8.96
C HIS A 102 -14.44 3.91 -10.01
N GLY A 103 -14.88 3.13 -11.01
CA GLY A 103 -15.65 3.70 -12.11
C GLY A 103 -14.84 4.72 -12.91
N GLN A 104 -15.19 6.00 -12.83
CA GLN A 104 -14.44 7.07 -13.50
C GLN A 104 -13.34 7.67 -12.61
N GLN A 105 -13.41 7.48 -11.29
CA GLN A 105 -12.43 8.00 -10.34
C GLN A 105 -11.17 7.13 -10.35
N LYS A 106 -10.00 7.76 -10.20
CA LYS A 106 -8.70 7.09 -10.24
C LYS A 106 -7.77 7.64 -9.15
N SER A 107 -7.39 6.79 -8.21
CA SER A 107 -6.34 7.05 -7.22
C SER A 107 -5.03 6.48 -7.73
N LYS A 108 -3.95 7.28 -7.69
CA LYS A 108 -2.60 6.84 -8.09
C LYS A 108 -1.65 7.00 -6.91
N PHE A 109 -0.91 5.95 -6.63
CA PHE A 109 0.08 5.93 -5.56
C PHE A 109 1.48 5.80 -6.20
N PRO A 110 2.36 6.79 -6.01
CA PRO A 110 3.71 6.78 -6.56
C PRO A 110 4.53 5.56 -6.13
N ASN A 111 5.61 5.29 -6.87
CA ASN A 111 6.58 4.27 -6.51
C ASN A 111 7.10 4.52 -5.08
N GLY A 112 7.05 3.50 -4.23
CA GLY A 112 7.52 3.56 -2.85
C GLY A 112 6.73 4.44 -1.89
N SER A 113 5.55 4.92 -2.30
CA SER A 113 4.66 5.68 -1.42
C SER A 113 3.90 4.83 -0.40
N LEU A 114 3.91 3.51 -0.56
CA LEU A 114 3.19 2.55 0.29
C LEU A 114 4.17 1.52 0.84
N TRP A 115 3.95 1.11 2.09
CA TRP A 115 4.65 -0.03 2.67
C TRP A 115 4.25 -1.33 1.99
N GLY A 116 2.98 -1.48 1.61
CA GLY A 116 2.48 -2.69 1.00
C GLY A 116 1.01 -2.62 0.61
N TYR A 117 0.52 -3.70 0.02
CA TYR A 117 -0.90 -3.89 -0.23
C TYR A 117 -1.27 -5.36 0.02
N GLN A 118 -2.52 -5.59 0.35
CA GLN A 118 -3.11 -6.92 0.43
C GLN A 118 -4.10 -7.09 -0.71
N ARG A 119 -4.08 -8.24 -1.37
CA ARG A 119 -5.11 -8.64 -2.34
C ARG A 119 -5.68 -9.99 -1.95
N GLY A 120 -6.94 -10.03 -1.53
CA GLY A 120 -7.51 -11.21 -0.89
C GLY A 120 -6.65 -11.64 0.29
N ASN A 121 -6.16 -12.89 0.29
CA ASN A 121 -5.27 -13.41 1.33
C ASN A 121 -3.78 -13.15 1.08
N ASP A 122 -3.43 -12.64 -0.11
CA ASP A 122 -2.04 -12.41 -0.46
C ASP A 122 -1.58 -11.03 0.01
N LEU A 123 -0.51 -10.99 0.81
CA LEU A 123 0.12 -9.76 1.26
C LEU A 123 1.37 -9.47 0.44
N PHE A 124 1.51 -8.22 0.01
CA PHE A 124 2.64 -7.75 -0.80
C PHE A 124 3.34 -6.60 -0.12
N ARG A 125 4.64 -6.73 0.09
CA ARG A 125 5.47 -5.70 0.72
C ARG A 125 6.34 -5.00 -0.31
N TYR A 126 6.43 -3.68 -0.21
CA TYR A 126 7.31 -2.87 -1.02
C TYR A 126 8.76 -3.00 -0.56
N PHE A 127 9.66 -3.21 -1.51
CA PHE A 127 11.11 -3.24 -1.30
C PHE A 127 11.78 -2.12 -2.10
N ASN A 128 12.43 -1.20 -1.39
CA ASN A 128 13.16 -0.10 -1.98
C ASN A 128 14.67 -0.38 -1.99
N LYS A 129 15.30 -0.36 -3.18
CA LYS A 129 16.76 -0.32 -3.33
C LYS A 129 17.23 0.87 -4.19
N GLY A 130 16.38 1.90 -4.36
CA GLY A 130 16.74 3.16 -5.00
C GLY A 130 16.57 3.23 -6.53
N THR A 131 15.94 2.23 -7.16
CA THR A 131 15.82 2.15 -8.64
C THR A 131 14.40 1.72 -9.10
N THR A 132 14.05 1.83 -10.40
CA THR A 132 12.68 1.61 -11.00
C THR A 132 12.47 0.36 -11.92
N PHE A 133 13.53 -0.35 -12.34
CA PHE A 133 13.62 -1.64 -13.09
C PHE A 133 14.44 -2.82 -12.45
N GLY A 134 13.80 -3.90 -11.98
CA GLY A 134 14.50 -5.08 -11.42
C GLY A 134 13.79 -5.67 -10.20
N THR A 135 14.52 -6.39 -9.34
CA THR A 135 13.98 -7.18 -8.21
C THR A 135 13.51 -6.36 -7.02
N TYR A 136 12.93 -5.19 -7.26
CA TYR A 136 12.51 -4.20 -6.26
C TYR A 136 11.12 -3.67 -6.60
N GLY A 137 10.37 -3.25 -5.60
CA GLY A 137 8.92 -3.09 -5.70
C GLY A 137 8.16 -4.07 -4.82
N TYR A 138 6.94 -4.41 -5.21
CA TYR A 138 6.07 -5.25 -4.39
C TYR A 138 6.41 -6.74 -4.54
N HIS A 139 6.65 -7.41 -3.41
CA HIS A 139 6.96 -8.83 -3.30
C HIS A 139 5.88 -9.53 -2.50
N LYS A 140 5.39 -10.67 -3.01
CA LYS A 140 4.37 -11.48 -2.33
C LYS A 140 5.00 -12.21 -1.16
N ILE A 141 4.41 -12.11 0.03
CA ILE A 141 4.78 -12.95 1.17
C ILE A 141 4.23 -14.36 0.93
N ILE A 142 5.10 -15.37 1.04
CA ILE A 142 4.76 -16.78 0.85
C ILE A 142 5.03 -17.64 2.08
N GLY A 143 5.71 -17.09 3.10
CA GLY A 143 5.83 -17.68 4.43
C GLY A 143 6.07 -16.57 5.45
N SER A 144 5.29 -16.56 6.53
CA SER A 144 5.37 -15.52 7.57
C SER A 144 5.53 -16.08 8.99
N ASN A 145 5.54 -17.41 9.14
CA ASN A 145 5.71 -18.07 10.43
C ASN A 145 7.21 -18.28 10.72
N GLY A 146 7.88 -17.28 11.27
CA GLY A 146 9.33 -17.26 11.46
C GLY A 146 10.03 -16.34 10.45
N LEU A 147 11.11 -16.81 9.83
CA LEU A 147 11.82 -16.06 8.78
C LEU A 147 10.86 -15.73 7.62
N ILE A 148 10.58 -14.46 7.38
CA ILE A 148 9.57 -14.10 6.39
C ILE A 148 10.12 -14.31 5.00
N ILE A 149 9.48 -15.15 4.20
CA ILE A 149 9.88 -15.47 2.83
C ILE A 149 8.96 -14.76 1.84
N TYR A 150 9.56 -14.19 0.81
CA TYR A 150 8.88 -13.48 -0.26
C TYR A 150 9.20 -14.10 -1.62
N SER A 151 8.28 -13.93 -2.56
CA SER A 151 8.47 -14.23 -3.97
C SER A 151 8.18 -13.00 -4.83
N LYS A 152 8.89 -12.90 -5.94
CA LYS A 152 8.63 -11.92 -6.99
C LYS A 152 8.81 -12.55 -8.35
N TYR A 153 7.71 -12.57 -9.11
CA TYR A 153 7.73 -12.97 -10.49
C TYR A 153 8.15 -11.80 -11.37
N GLU A 154 9.21 -11.99 -12.14
CA GLU A 154 9.64 -11.05 -13.16
C GLU A 154 9.38 -11.63 -14.53
N ARG A 155 8.61 -10.90 -15.34
CA ARG A 155 8.45 -11.22 -16.75
C ARG A 155 9.74 -10.89 -17.46
N GLY A 156 10.33 -11.89 -18.12
CA GLY A 156 11.45 -11.64 -18.99
C GLY A 156 11.00 -10.82 -20.21
N GLY A 157 11.86 -9.91 -20.67
CA GLY A 157 11.62 -9.17 -21.91
C GLY A 157 11.65 -10.08 -23.14
N TYR A 158 11.61 -9.47 -24.34
CA TYR A 158 11.56 -10.15 -25.65
C TYR A 158 12.61 -11.27 -25.88
N ARG A 159 13.66 -11.36 -25.05
CA ARG A 159 14.74 -12.37 -25.14
C ARG A 159 15.09 -13.08 -23.83
N TYR A 160 14.35 -12.83 -22.75
CA TYR A 160 14.68 -13.40 -21.44
C TYR A 160 13.54 -14.27 -20.94
N ALA A 161 13.88 -15.40 -20.33
CA ALA A 161 12.90 -16.21 -19.63
C ALA A 161 12.38 -15.45 -18.41
N SER A 162 11.07 -15.54 -18.18
CA SER A 162 10.48 -15.11 -16.92
C SER A 162 11.01 -15.95 -15.77
N ARG A 163 11.25 -15.32 -14.61
CA ARG A 163 11.85 -15.98 -13.45
C ARG A 163 11.16 -15.52 -12.18
N THR A 164 11.04 -16.44 -11.22
CA THR A 164 10.65 -16.10 -9.85
C THR A 164 11.91 -15.95 -9.01
N TYR A 165 12.05 -14.81 -8.36
CA TYR A 165 13.08 -14.56 -7.37
C TYR A 165 12.50 -14.67 -5.97
N TYR A 166 13.30 -15.15 -5.04
CA TYR A 166 12.91 -15.31 -3.65
C TYR A 166 13.78 -14.43 -2.76
N PHE A 167 13.17 -13.93 -1.69
CA PHE A 167 13.77 -13.02 -0.72
C PHE A 167 13.37 -13.43 0.69
N TYR A 168 14.08 -12.94 1.68
CA TYR A 168 13.70 -13.09 3.08
C TYR A 168 13.89 -11.80 3.88
N SER A 169 13.24 -11.74 5.04
CA SER A 169 13.49 -10.71 6.06
C SER A 169 13.23 -11.30 7.45
N LYS A 170 13.97 -10.83 8.46
CA LYS A 170 13.81 -11.31 9.85
C LYS A 170 12.42 -10.98 10.45
N ASN A 171 11.78 -9.91 9.99
CA ASN A 171 10.40 -9.57 10.33
C ASN A 171 9.80 -8.64 9.25
N LEU A 172 8.51 -8.28 9.38
CA LEU A 172 7.76 -7.51 8.38
C LEU A 172 8.23 -6.06 8.20
N ASN A 173 9.10 -5.56 9.07
CA ASN A 173 9.66 -4.22 8.99
C ASN A 173 11.18 -4.22 8.70
N ALA A 174 11.85 -5.36 8.82
CA ALA A 174 13.28 -5.50 8.55
C ALA A 174 13.60 -5.43 7.04
N PRO A 175 14.82 -5.04 6.63
CA PRO A 175 15.25 -5.08 5.23
C PRO A 175 15.05 -6.46 4.59
N LEU A 176 14.86 -6.48 3.26
CA LEU A 176 14.79 -7.73 2.49
C LEU A 176 16.15 -8.05 1.88
N GLU A 177 16.53 -9.31 1.96
CA GLU A 177 17.70 -9.86 1.28
C GLU A 177 17.31 -10.99 0.33
N LYS A 178 18.13 -11.21 -0.71
CA LYS A 178 17.88 -12.29 -1.67
C LYS A 178 18.06 -13.64 -0.99
N LEU A 179 17.11 -14.55 -1.19
CA LEU A 179 17.16 -15.90 -0.61
C LEU A 179 18.20 -16.74 -1.33
N THR A 180 19.40 -16.78 -0.76
CA THR A 180 20.54 -17.58 -1.21
C THR A 180 21.29 -18.08 0.00
N ILE A 181 21.96 -19.23 -0.10
CA ILE A 181 22.80 -19.78 0.99
C ILE A 181 23.84 -18.75 1.44
N LYS A 182 24.51 -18.07 0.50
CA LYS A 182 25.52 -17.05 0.80
C LYS A 182 24.97 -15.92 1.71
N ASN A 183 23.77 -15.42 1.41
CA ASN A 183 23.17 -14.36 2.23
C ASN A 183 22.74 -14.90 3.61
N ILE A 184 22.19 -16.11 3.66
CA ILE A 184 21.85 -16.77 4.93
C ILE A 184 23.09 -16.96 5.82
N GLU A 185 24.21 -17.42 5.25
CA GLU A 185 25.48 -17.55 5.98
C GLU A 185 26.03 -16.22 6.49
N SER A 186 25.78 -15.13 5.75
CA SER A 186 26.21 -13.79 6.15
C SER A 186 25.35 -13.20 7.27
N ASP A 187 24.04 -13.48 7.27
CA ASP A 187 23.07 -12.81 8.15
C ASP A 187 22.81 -13.55 9.48
N PHE A 188 23.22 -14.82 9.57
CA PHE A 188 22.99 -15.71 10.71
C PHE A 188 24.30 -16.34 11.17
N SER A 189 24.53 -16.37 12.49
CA SER A 189 25.75 -16.95 13.08
C SER A 189 25.59 -18.40 13.56
N ASN A 190 24.35 -18.87 13.73
CA ASN A 190 24.08 -20.24 14.20
C ASN A 190 24.44 -21.27 13.12
N THR A 191 25.52 -22.03 13.37
CA THR A 191 26.05 -23.02 12.43
C THR A 191 25.13 -24.21 12.22
N SER A 192 24.36 -24.62 13.23
CA SER A 192 23.38 -25.71 13.13
C SER A 192 22.20 -25.30 12.24
N PHE A 193 21.69 -24.08 12.40
CA PHE A 193 20.69 -23.50 11.50
C PHE A 193 21.18 -23.50 10.04
N ILE A 194 22.39 -22.98 9.79
CA ILE A 194 22.97 -22.94 8.43
C ILE A 194 23.11 -24.34 7.84
N SER A 195 23.57 -25.31 8.65
CA SER A 195 23.76 -26.69 8.21
C SER A 195 22.45 -27.33 7.76
N GLU A 196 21.36 -27.15 8.52
CA GLU A 196 20.04 -27.68 8.15
C GLU A 196 19.47 -26.97 6.92
N VAL A 197 19.63 -25.66 6.79
CA VAL A 197 19.19 -24.92 5.60
C VAL A 197 19.94 -25.37 4.34
N LYS A 198 21.24 -25.66 4.44
CA LYS A 198 22.05 -26.19 3.33
C LYS A 198 21.66 -27.60 2.91
N ALA A 199 21.11 -28.39 3.83
CA ALA A 199 20.66 -29.75 3.55
C ALA A 199 19.35 -29.79 2.75
N LEU A 200 18.62 -28.67 2.65
CA LEU A 200 17.41 -28.58 1.83
C LEU A 200 17.74 -28.73 0.34
N LYS A 201 16.89 -29.46 -0.38
CA LYS A 201 17.02 -29.57 -1.83
C LYS A 201 16.72 -28.23 -2.51
N ASN A 202 15.79 -27.45 -1.94
CA ASN A 202 15.49 -26.10 -2.36
C ASN A 202 15.12 -25.25 -1.13
N LEU A 203 15.56 -23.98 -1.10
CA LEU A 203 15.23 -23.04 -0.03
C LEU A 203 13.73 -22.68 0.05
N THR A 204 12.96 -23.03 -0.97
CA THR A 204 11.50 -22.86 -1.01
C THR A 204 10.75 -24.20 -0.93
N GLU A 205 11.41 -25.25 -0.45
CA GLU A 205 10.80 -26.55 -0.19
C GLU A 205 9.75 -26.44 0.93
N SER A 206 8.64 -27.16 0.78
CA SER A 206 7.55 -27.20 1.76
C SER A 206 7.41 -28.58 2.38
N ASP A 207 6.98 -28.63 3.65
CA ASP A 207 6.55 -29.86 4.32
C ASP A 207 5.20 -30.36 3.78
N SER A 208 4.73 -31.50 4.29
CA SER A 208 3.44 -32.09 3.91
C SER A 208 2.22 -31.26 4.32
N LYS A 209 2.40 -30.25 5.17
CA LYS A 209 1.36 -29.31 5.62
C LYS A 209 1.40 -27.98 4.84
N GLY A 210 2.33 -27.84 3.90
CA GLY A 210 2.52 -26.63 3.10
C GLY A 210 3.38 -25.55 3.74
N ASN A 211 3.97 -25.79 4.92
CA ASN A 211 4.89 -24.83 5.54
C ASN A 211 6.24 -24.89 4.84
N LEU A 212 6.87 -23.74 4.60
CA LEU A 212 8.24 -23.73 4.07
C LEU A 212 9.21 -24.33 5.10
N MET A 213 10.04 -25.27 4.67
CA MET A 213 10.99 -25.96 5.55
C MET A 213 11.99 -24.97 6.18
N ILE A 214 12.40 -23.93 5.46
CA ILE A 214 13.26 -22.88 6.03
C ILE A 214 12.60 -22.13 7.19
N ASN A 215 11.27 -21.96 7.19
CA ASN A 215 10.52 -21.39 8.31
C ASN A 215 10.55 -22.32 9.53
N VAL A 216 10.34 -23.62 9.30
CA VAL A 216 10.39 -24.64 10.36
C VAL A 216 11.79 -24.69 10.99
N ILE A 217 12.83 -24.72 10.16
CA ILE A 217 14.23 -24.71 10.63
C ILE A 217 14.52 -23.40 11.38
N TYR A 218 14.06 -22.25 10.89
CA TYR A 218 14.25 -20.98 11.59
C TYR A 218 13.68 -21.00 13.01
N ASN A 219 12.41 -21.39 13.17
CA ASN A 219 11.72 -21.42 14.46
C ASN A 219 12.31 -22.43 15.46
N LYS A 220 13.09 -23.41 14.99
CA LYS A 220 13.82 -24.33 15.86
C LYS A 220 15.01 -23.65 16.55
N TYR A 221 15.57 -22.61 15.93
CA TYR A 221 16.83 -21.98 16.36
C TYR A 221 16.70 -20.52 16.82
N TYR A 222 15.60 -19.86 16.47
CA TYR A 222 15.30 -18.44 16.78
C TYR A 222 13.83 -18.28 17.15
#